data_AF-A0A1E5QT30-F1
#
_entry.id   AF-A0A1E5QT30-F1
#
_cell.length_a   1.000
_cell.length_b   1.000
_cell.length_c   1.000
_cell.angle_alpha   90.00
_cell.angle_beta   90.00
_cell.angle_gamma   90.00
#
_symmetry.space_group_name_H-M   'P 1'
#
loop_
_entity.id
_entity.type
_entity.pdbx_description
1 polymer ?
#
loop_
_entity_poly.entity_id
_entity_poly.type
_entity_poly.pdbx_seq_one_letter_code
_entity_poly.pdbx_strand_id
1 'polypeptide(L)'
;MAMANLLNRPKKHGAKLKLNECDHFPHTHEILEMDDSSLGTIRMSKWKELHFYNAPSQKRTLFKIERLKPKKTGALHRPLWLIWVGEQFLSSF
;
A
#
# COMPACT_ATOMS: atom_id res chain seq x y z
N MET A 1 37.92 -11.44 25.12
CA MET A 1 36.69 -10.89 25.72
C MET A 1 36.29 -9.64 24.95
N ALA A 2 35.27 -9.74 24.09
CA ALA A 2 34.48 -8.63 23.55
C ALA A 2 33.31 -9.22 22.75
N MET A 3 32.26 -9.65 23.45
CA MET A 3 30.96 -9.96 22.85
C MET A 3 30.25 -8.63 22.62
N ALA A 4 30.28 -8.13 21.38
CA ALA A 4 29.57 -6.90 21.03
C ALA A 4 28.06 -7.16 21.06
N ASN A 5 27.37 -6.50 21.99
CA ASN A 5 25.92 -6.43 22.13
C ASN A 5 25.26 -6.00 20.81
N LEU A 6 24.78 -6.96 20.01
CA LEU A 6 23.90 -6.72 18.86
C LEU A 6 22.42 -6.61 19.26
N LEU A 7 22.10 -6.71 20.55
CA LEU A 7 20.73 -6.86 21.06
C LEU A 7 19.91 -5.57 21.17
N ASN A 8 20.45 -4.40 20.80
CA ASN A 8 19.69 -3.14 20.94
C ASN A 8 19.96 -2.12 19.83
N ARG A 9 20.08 -2.56 18.57
CA ARG A 9 19.99 -1.64 17.42
C ARG A 9 18.52 -1.53 17.02
N PRO A 10 17.85 -0.37 17.18
CA PRO A 10 16.52 -0.18 16.63
C PRO A 10 16.57 -0.56 15.15
N LYS A 11 15.67 -1.46 14.71
CA LYS A 11 15.57 -1.75 13.29
C LYS A 11 15.28 -0.42 12.61
N LYS A 12 16.28 0.11 11.89
CA LYS A 12 16.18 1.37 11.12
C LYS A 12 15.04 1.34 10.11
N HIS A 13 14.53 0.15 9.80
CA HIS A 13 13.47 -0.11 8.86
C HIS A 13 12.37 -0.94 9.52
N GLY A 14 11.11 -0.54 9.32
CA GLY A 14 9.94 -1.34 9.68
C GLY A 14 9.84 -2.64 8.87
N ALA A 15 8.73 -3.36 9.04
CA ALA A 15 8.48 -4.58 8.29
C ALA A 15 8.55 -4.34 6.77
N LYS A 16 9.27 -5.21 6.06
CA LYS A 16 9.42 -5.15 4.60
C LYS A 16 8.08 -5.53 3.96
N LEU A 17 7.47 -4.61 3.22
CA LEU A 17 6.30 -4.90 2.40
C LEU A 17 6.74 -5.46 1.04
N LYS A 18 6.15 -6.57 0.63
CA LYS A 18 6.15 -6.99 -0.78
C LYS A 18 4.72 -6.91 -1.32
N LEU A 19 4.55 -6.34 -2.50
CA LEU A 19 3.21 -6.12 -3.10
C LEU A 19 2.42 -7.42 -3.30
N ASN A 20 3.11 -8.53 -3.57
CA ASN A 20 2.50 -9.85 -3.73
C ASN A 20 2.09 -10.51 -2.40
N GLU A 21 2.55 -10.00 -1.25
CA GLU A 21 2.27 -10.51 0.09
C GLU A 21 1.42 -9.51 0.92
N CYS A 22 0.95 -8.43 0.28
CA CYS A 22 0.22 -7.32 0.92
C CYS A 22 -1.03 -7.76 1.69
N ASP A 23 -1.72 -8.79 1.20
CA ASP A 23 -2.97 -9.28 1.80
C ASP A 23 -2.72 -9.95 3.18
N HIS A 24 -1.48 -10.33 3.49
CA HIS A 24 -1.07 -10.89 4.77
C HIS A 24 -0.33 -9.89 5.66
N PHE A 25 -0.25 -8.62 5.26
CA PHE A 25 0.54 -7.62 5.97
C PHE A 25 -0.20 -7.11 7.22
N PRO A 26 0.38 -7.23 8.43
CA PRO A 26 -0.35 -7.06 9.68
C PRO A 26 -0.57 -5.61 10.13
N HIS A 27 -0.30 -4.58 9.32
CA HIS A 27 -0.40 -3.18 9.75
C HIS A 27 -1.37 -2.34 8.90
N THR A 28 -2.27 -1.66 9.63
CA THR A 28 -3.35 -0.74 9.22
C THR A 28 -3.89 -0.92 7.82
N HIS A 29 -4.89 -1.77 7.71
CA HIS A 29 -5.70 -2.00 6.51
C HIS A 29 -7.06 -1.30 6.69
N GLU A 30 -7.31 -0.26 5.91
CA GLU A 30 -8.66 0.29 5.72
C GLU A 30 -9.23 -0.32 4.44
N ILE A 31 -10.44 -0.90 4.50
CA ILE A 31 -11.17 -1.40 3.33
C ILE A 31 -12.37 -0.50 3.08
N LEU A 32 -12.52 -0.09 1.83
CA LEU A 32 -13.75 0.49 1.32
C LEU A 32 -14.27 -0.39 0.18
N GLU A 33 -15.52 -0.82 0.29
CA GLU A 33 -16.23 -1.46 -0.82
C GLU A 33 -17.30 -0.51 -1.35
N MET A 34 -17.43 -0.45 -2.67
CA MET A 34 -18.41 0.39 -3.35
C MET A 34 -18.93 -0.29 -4.61
N ASP A 35 -20.19 -0.05 -4.94
CA ASP A 35 -20.76 -0.49 -6.20
C ASP A 35 -20.71 0.65 -7.23
N ASP A 36 -20.06 0.38 -8.34
CA ASP A 36 -20.08 1.26 -9.51
C ASP A 36 -21.06 0.71 -10.55
N SER A 37 -21.79 1.60 -11.23
CA SER A 37 -22.77 1.22 -12.24
C SER A 37 -22.12 0.57 -13.48
N SER A 38 -20.88 0.95 -13.79
CA SER A 38 -20.13 0.51 -14.97
C SER A 38 -19.07 -0.56 -14.66
N LEU A 39 -18.42 -0.49 -13.49
CA LEU A 39 -17.29 -1.34 -13.10
C LEU A 39 -17.71 -2.52 -12.22
N GLY A 40 -18.91 -2.46 -11.63
CA GLY A 40 -19.39 -3.44 -10.66
C GLY A 40 -18.85 -3.18 -9.25
N THR A 41 -18.76 -4.23 -8.43
CA THR A 41 -18.30 -4.09 -7.04
C THR A 41 -16.78 -3.89 -7.01
N ILE A 42 -16.35 -2.75 -6.49
CA ILE A 42 -14.95 -2.36 -6.32
C ILE A 42 -14.59 -2.49 -4.84
N ARG A 43 -13.44 -3.10 -4.56
CA ARG A 43 -12.78 -3.06 -3.26
C ARG A 43 -11.53 -2.20 -3.36
N MET A 44 -11.42 -1.23 -2.46
CA MET A 44 -10.22 -0.43 -2.24
C MET A 44 -9.63 -0.76 -0.89
N SER A 45 -8.43 -1.30 -0.90
CA SER A 45 -7.64 -1.61 0.28
C SER A 45 -6.53 -0.59 0.43
N LYS A 46 -6.32 -0.09 1.65
CA LYS A 46 -5.36 0.99 1.93
C LYS A 46 -4.44 0.60 3.07
N TRP A 47 -3.14 0.82 2.85
CA TRP A 47 -2.09 0.67 3.85
C TRP A 47 -1.41 2.02 4.09
N LYS A 48 -1.30 2.42 5.36
CA LYS A 48 -0.61 3.65 5.78
C LYS A 48 0.77 3.34 6.37
N GLU A 49 1.58 4.39 6.52
CA GLU A 49 2.87 4.36 7.23
C GLU A 49 3.87 3.33 6.70
N LEU A 50 3.82 3.06 5.39
CA LEU A 50 4.73 2.13 4.77
C LEU A 50 6.14 2.71 4.73
N HIS A 51 7.11 1.93 5.20
CA HIS A 51 8.53 2.26 5.13
C HIS A 51 9.13 1.76 3.82
N PHE A 52 9.52 2.69 2.95
CA PHE A 52 10.23 2.38 1.72
C PHE A 52 11.73 2.33 1.99
N TYR A 53 12.39 1.27 1.56
CA TYR A 53 13.83 1.07 1.80
C TYR A 53 14.68 2.26 1.29
N ASN A 54 14.36 2.74 0.07
CA ASN A 54 15.04 3.88 -0.56
C ASN A 54 14.47 5.25 -0.13
N ALA A 55 13.41 5.29 0.66
CA ALA A 55 12.79 6.53 1.13
C ALA A 55 12.30 6.40 2.59
N PRO A 56 13.22 6.16 3.55
CA PRO A 56 12.85 5.76 4.91
C PRO A 56 12.16 6.86 5.73
N SER A 57 12.38 8.14 5.39
CA SER A 57 11.75 9.29 6.03
C SER A 57 10.36 9.61 5.46
N GLN A 58 9.98 9.00 4.33
CA GLN A 58 8.74 9.29 3.65
C GLN A 58 7.69 8.24 4.01
N LYS A 59 6.80 8.58 4.94
CA LYS A 59 5.58 7.78 5.17
C LYS A 59 4.69 7.90 3.93
N ARG A 60 4.46 6.81 3.20
CA ARG A 60 3.53 6.80 2.06
C ARG A 60 2.30 5.95 2.35
N THR A 61 1.26 6.19 1.56
CA THR A 61 0.04 5.39 1.56
C THR A 61 -0.03 4.59 0.27
N LEU A 62 -0.33 3.30 0.38
CA LEU A 62 -0.54 2.40 -0.75
C LEU A 62 -2.02 2.07 -0.85
N PHE A 63 -2.53 2.04 -2.07
CA PHE A 63 -3.87 1.58 -2.39
C PHE A 63 -3.79 0.38 -3.34
N LYS A 64 -4.62 -0.62 -3.09
CA LYS A 64 -4.92 -1.73 -4.01
C LYS A 64 -6.39 -1.62 -4.38
N ILE A 65 -6.66 -1.51 -5.68
CA ILE A 65 -8.01 -1.39 -6.21
C ILE A 65 -8.33 -2.66 -7.00
N GLU A 66 -9.37 -3.35 -6.56
CA GLU A 66 -9.81 -4.65 -7.08
C GLU A 66 -11.25 -4.57 -7.54
N ARG A 67 -11.58 -5.25 -8.65
CA ARG A 67 -12.98 -5.49 -9.05
C ARG A 67 -13.36 -6.88 -8.59
N LEU A 68 -14.30 -6.98 -7.65
CA LEU A 68 -14.76 -8.27 -7.10
C LEU A 68 -15.79 -8.95 -8.01
N LYS A 69 -16.71 -8.17 -8.58
CA LYS A 69 -17.81 -8.65 -9.44
C LYS A 69 -17.93 -7.73 -10.66
N PRO A 70 -17.20 -7.99 -11.76
CA PRO A 70 -17.26 -7.12 -12.94
C PRO A 70 -18.65 -7.23 -13.61
N LYS A 71 -19.28 -6.08 -13.89
CA LYS A 71 -20.60 -6.01 -14.55
C LYS A 71 -20.56 -6.19 -16.07
N LYS A 72 -19.42 -5.97 -16.72
CA LYS A 72 -19.22 -6.19 -18.16
C LYS A 72 -18.36 -7.42 -18.38
N THR A 73 -18.67 -8.19 -19.42
CA THR A 73 -17.81 -9.25 -19.98
C THR A 73 -16.49 -8.62 -20.41
N GLY A 74 -15.47 -8.82 -19.59
CA GLY A 74 -14.10 -8.34 -19.79
C GLY A 74 -13.19 -9.14 -18.87
N ALA A 75 -11.97 -9.38 -19.33
CA ALA A 75 -10.99 -10.21 -18.62
C ALA A 75 -10.85 -9.78 -17.14
N LEU A 76 -10.60 -10.74 -16.26
CA LEU A 76 -10.17 -10.49 -14.88
C LEU A 76 -9.02 -9.46 -14.90
N HIS A 77 -9.34 -8.23 -14.49
CA HIS A 77 -8.35 -7.17 -14.44
C HIS A 77 -7.43 -7.41 -13.24
N ARG A 78 -6.11 -7.34 -13.49
CA ARG A 78 -5.14 -7.32 -12.40
C ARG A 78 -5.46 -6.14 -11.46
N PRO A 79 -5.20 -6.27 -10.16
CA PRO A 79 -5.36 -5.15 -9.23
C PRO A 79 -4.56 -3.93 -9.68
N LEU A 80 -5.17 -2.76 -9.56
CA LEU A 80 -4.47 -1.49 -9.76
C LEU A 80 -3.82 -1.09 -8.43
N TRP A 81 -2.51 -0.87 -8.48
CA TRP A 81 -1.73 -0.42 -7.34
C TRP A 81 -1.40 1.05 -7.49
N LEU A 82 -1.74 1.86 -6.48
CA LEU A 82 -1.45 3.29 -6.46
C LEU A 82 -0.68 3.65 -5.20
N ILE A 83 0.32 4.52 -5.33
CA ILE A 83 1.02 5.10 -4.19
C ILE A 83 0.68 6.59 -4.09
N TRP A 84 0.23 7.00 -2.92
CA TRP A 84 0.01 8.41 -2.60
C TRP A 84 1.30 9.02 -2.05
N VAL A 85 1.78 10.04 -2.74
CA VAL A 85 3.06 10.72 -2.45
C VAL A 85 2.89 12.08 -1.78
N GLY A 86 1.67 12.40 -1.32
CA GLY A 86 1.33 13.70 -0.76
C GLY A 86 0.81 14.68 -1.81
N GLU A 87 0.34 15.83 -1.34
CA GLU A 87 -0.05 16.94 -2.21
C GLU A 87 1.22 17.64 -2.70
N GLN A 88 1.31 17.86 -4.01
CA GLN A 88 2.22 18.85 -4.56
C GLN A 88 1.37 20.04 -4.98
N PHE A 89 1.58 21.19 -4.33
CA PHE A 89 1.09 22.44 -4.87
C PHE A 89 1.87 22.72 -6.16
N LEU A 90 1.19 22.64 -7.29
CA LEU A 90 1.70 23.24 -8.53
C LEU A 90 1.70 24.75 -8.31
N SER A 91 2.85 25.30 -7.90
CA SER A 91 3.04 26.74 -7.96
C SER A 91 3.06 27.13 -9.44
N SER A 92 2.04 27.88 -9.87
CA SER A 92 2.01 28.52 -11.18
C SER A 92 3.26 29.41 -11.31
N PHE A 93 4.06 29.18 -12.36
CA PHE A 93 5.14 30.08 -12.77
C PHE A 93 4.58 31.36 -13.39
#